data_AF-A0A523M7B2-F1
#
_entry.id   AF-A0A523M7B2-F1
#
_cell.length_a   1.000
_cell.length_b   1.000
_cell.length_c   1.000
_cell.angle_alpha   90.00
_cell.angle_beta   90.00
_cell.angle_gamma   90.00
#
_symmetry.space_group_name_H-M   'P 1'
#
loop_
_entity.id
_entity.type
_entity.pdbx_description
1 polymer ?
#
loop_
_entity_poly.entity_id
_entity_poly.type
_entity_poly.pdbx_seq_one_letter_code
_entity_poly.pdbx_strand_id
1 'polypeptide(L)'
;MTGGLLRKDLRYAPLWLAGAFILLALMLVISVNAPLMDAIDEFTDDWVVHILGFMVITSAFCGPLQKKYQNWIFFIFLIFGVLIELVQLAIPGRTASLVDMLANLAGLTLGWYFLRSKYGDWCQWIENRLNLQ
;
A
#
# COMPACT_ATOMS: atom_id res chain seq x y z
N MET A 1 -10.70 -27.55 -2.92
CA MET A 1 -10.69 -26.48 -3.95
C MET A 1 -9.61 -25.47 -3.57
N THR A 2 -8.40 -25.60 -4.09
CA THR A 2 -7.33 -24.62 -3.88
C THR A 2 -7.63 -23.39 -4.73
N GLY A 3 -8.47 -22.49 -4.19
CA GLY A 3 -8.73 -21.21 -4.84
C GLY A 3 -7.46 -20.38 -4.83
N GLY A 4 -6.84 -20.20 -6.00
CA GLY A 4 -5.62 -19.40 -6.16
C GLY A 4 -5.71 -18.03 -5.49
N LEU A 5 -4.58 -17.45 -5.11
CA LEU A 5 -4.52 -16.15 -4.43
C LEU A 5 -5.00 -15.00 -5.34
N LEU A 6 -4.59 -15.07 -6.60
CA LEU A 6 -4.82 -14.05 -7.61
C LEU A 6 -6.22 -14.11 -8.21
N ARG A 7 -6.68 -12.95 -8.67
CA ARG A 7 -7.84 -12.80 -9.54
C ARG A 7 -7.63 -13.56 -10.85
N LYS A 8 -8.67 -14.24 -11.32
CA LYS A 8 -8.62 -15.08 -12.53
C LYS A 8 -8.93 -14.31 -13.80
N ASP A 9 -9.56 -13.16 -13.67
CA ASP A 9 -9.95 -12.26 -14.76
C ASP A 9 -8.78 -11.39 -15.26
N LEU A 10 -7.71 -11.26 -14.46
CA LEU A 10 -6.50 -10.53 -14.83
C LEU A 10 -5.50 -11.45 -15.51
N ARG A 11 -5.04 -11.08 -16.71
CA ARG A 11 -4.00 -11.84 -17.44
C ARG A 11 -2.62 -11.64 -16.84
N TYR A 12 -2.35 -10.43 -16.35
CA TYR A 12 -1.03 -10.04 -15.81
C TYR A 12 -1.05 -9.92 -14.28
N ALA A 13 -1.93 -10.67 -13.59
CA ALA A 13 -2.03 -10.65 -12.13
C ALA A 13 -0.68 -10.81 -11.38
N PRO A 14 0.26 -11.70 -11.82
CA PRO A 14 1.57 -11.81 -11.17
C PRO A 14 2.42 -10.55 -11.33
N LEU A 15 2.34 -9.86 -12.48
CA LEU A 15 3.08 -8.63 -12.74
C LEU A 15 2.56 -7.47 -11.87
N TRP A 16 1.23 -7.36 -11.73
CA TRP A 16 0.61 -6.40 -10.81
C TRP A 16 1.06 -6.63 -9.37
N LEU A 17 1.09 -7.90 -8.93
CA LEU A 17 1.56 -8.24 -7.60
C LEU A 17 3.06 -7.95 -7.43
N ALA A 18 3.89 -8.24 -8.44
CA ALA A 18 5.31 -7.89 -8.42
C ALA A 18 5.51 -6.36 -8.31
N GLY A 19 4.75 -5.57 -9.06
CA GLY A 19 4.72 -4.12 -8.95
C GLY A 19 4.32 -3.65 -7.55
N ALA A 20 3.33 -4.28 -6.93
CA ALA A 20 2.92 -3.98 -5.55
C ALA A 20 4.03 -4.30 -4.54
N PHE A 21 4.78 -5.40 -4.70
CA PHE A 21 5.94 -5.69 -3.87
C PHE A 21 7.07 -4.68 -4.04
N ILE A 22 7.33 -4.21 -5.27
CA ILE A 22 8.30 -3.15 -5.53
C ILE A 22 7.88 -1.86 -4.82
N LEU A 23 6.61 -1.47 -4.91
CA LEU A 23 6.08 -0.30 -4.20
C LEU A 23 6.20 -0.46 -2.67
N LEU A 24 5.95 -1.65 -2.13
CA LEU A 24 6.11 -1.92 -0.70
C LEU A 24 7.58 -1.75 -0.26
N ALA A 25 8.51 -2.27 -1.06
CA ALA A 25 9.93 -2.15 -0.79
C ALA A 25 10.40 -0.69 -0.87
N LEU A 26 9.95 0.07 -1.87
CA LEU A 26 10.24 1.49 -1.99
C LEU A 26 9.70 2.29 -0.80
N MET A 27 8.45 2.05 -0.42
CA MET A 27 7.84 2.64 0.76
C MET A 27 8.66 2.34 2.02
N LEU A 28 9.03 1.08 2.24
CA LEU A 28 9.86 0.69 3.39
C LEU A 28 11.21 1.42 3.41
N VAL A 29 11.89 1.50 2.26
CA VAL A 29 13.17 2.21 2.14
C VAL A 29 13.02 3.69 2.47
N ILE A 30 11.95 4.33 2.00
CA ILE A 30 11.65 5.74 2.32
C ILE A 30 11.39 5.91 3.82
N SER A 31 10.49 5.12 4.40
CA SER A 31 10.07 5.27 5.79
C SER A 31 11.19 5.09 6.82
N VAL A 32 12.22 4.29 6.52
CA VAL A 32 13.34 4.01 7.45
C VAL A 32 14.58 4.88 7.18
N ASN A 33 14.61 5.62 6.07
CA ASN A 33 15.75 6.43 5.68
C ASN A 33 15.50 7.90 6.04
N ALA A 34 16.06 8.35 7.17
CA ALA A 34 15.85 9.72 7.66
C ALA A 34 16.20 10.81 6.63
N PRO A 35 17.38 10.80 5.97
CA PRO A 35 17.69 11.80 4.94
C PRO A 35 16.69 11.82 3.77
N LEU A 36 16.16 10.66 3.38
CA LEU A 36 15.19 10.59 2.29
C LEU A 36 13.83 11.15 2.73
N MET A 37 13.42 10.90 3.97
CA MET A 37 12.19 11.49 4.48
C MET A 37 12.34 13.01 4.69
N ASP A 38 13.46 13.47 5.25
CA ASP A 38 13.73 14.90 5.43
C ASP A 38 13.62 15.65 4.08
N ALA A 39 14.12 15.05 3.00
CA ALA A 39 14.00 15.62 1.65
C ALA A 39 12.56 15.63 1.11
N ILE A 40 11.69 14.73 1.56
CA ILE A 40 10.26 14.73 1.19
C ILE A 40 9.50 15.76 2.04
N ASP A 41 9.86 15.88 3.32
CA ASP A 41 9.27 16.82 4.28
C ASP A 41 9.45 18.29 3.86
N GLU A 42 10.47 18.59 3.05
CA GLU A 42 10.63 19.91 2.41
C GLU A 42 9.45 20.28 1.48
N PHE A 43 8.73 19.30 0.94
CA PHE A 43 7.63 19.51 -0.02
C PHE A 43 6.25 19.21 0.54
N THR A 44 6.15 18.32 1.52
CA THR A 44 4.86 17.89 2.09
C THR A 44 5.04 17.32 3.48
N ASP A 45 4.05 17.50 4.35
CA ASP A 45 4.12 16.93 5.70
C ASP A 45 4.15 15.39 5.70
N ASP A 46 4.93 14.80 6.62
CA ASP A 46 5.09 13.36 6.81
C ASP A 46 3.73 12.61 6.93
N TRP A 47 2.74 13.18 7.62
CA TRP A 47 1.42 12.56 7.77
C TRP A 47 0.66 12.44 6.43
N VAL A 48 0.88 13.35 5.48
CA VAL A 48 0.30 13.28 4.12
C VAL A 48 0.96 12.14 3.34
N VAL A 49 2.28 12.01 3.46
CA VAL A 49 3.06 10.92 2.85
C VAL A 49 2.56 9.58 3.35
N HIS A 50 2.33 9.45 4.66
CA HIS A 50 1.79 8.24 5.28
C HIS A 50 0.38 7.89 4.77
N ILE A 51 -0.54 8.87 4.68
CA ILE A 51 -1.88 8.62 4.10
C ILE A 51 -1.78 8.15 2.65
N LEU A 52 -1.04 8.87 1.81
CA LEU A 52 -0.94 8.57 0.38
C LEU A 52 -0.22 7.25 0.14
N GLY A 53 0.89 7.01 0.85
CA GLY A 53 1.67 5.78 0.78
C GLY A 53 0.83 4.56 1.15
N PHE A 54 0.13 4.59 2.29
CA PHE A 54 -0.74 3.49 2.70
C PHE A 54 -1.95 3.30 1.78
N MET A 55 -2.52 4.38 1.25
CA MET A 55 -3.61 4.29 0.27
C MET A 55 -3.16 3.61 -1.03
N VAL A 56 -2.02 4.03 -1.57
CA VAL A 56 -1.45 3.49 -2.81
C VAL A 56 -1.07 2.04 -2.61
N ILE A 57 -0.33 1.69 -1.55
CA ILE A 57 0.14 0.32 -1.36
C ILE A 57 -1.01 -0.65 -1.11
N THR A 58 -2.02 -0.24 -0.35
CA THR A 58 -3.23 -1.06 -0.12
C THR A 58 -3.94 -1.34 -1.43
N SER A 59 -4.14 -0.30 -2.25
CA SER A 59 -4.82 -0.41 -3.55
C SER A 59 -4.02 -1.27 -4.54
N ALA A 60 -2.70 -1.08 -4.57
CA ALA A 60 -1.77 -1.81 -5.43
C ALA A 60 -1.72 -3.30 -5.07
N PHE A 61 -1.57 -3.63 -3.78
CA PHE A 61 -1.40 -5.00 -3.31
C PHE A 61 -2.71 -5.78 -3.38
N CYS A 62 -3.85 -5.15 -3.06
CA CYS A 62 -5.16 -5.82 -3.07
C CYS A 62 -5.81 -5.90 -4.46
N GLY A 63 -5.43 -5.01 -5.40
CA GLY A 63 -5.97 -4.98 -6.77
C GLY A 63 -5.94 -6.33 -7.49
N PRO A 64 -4.79 -7.04 -7.55
CA PRO A 64 -4.68 -8.34 -8.21
C PRO A 64 -5.18 -9.52 -7.38
N LEU A 65 -5.59 -9.32 -6.12
CA LEU A 65 -6.01 -10.39 -5.21
C LEU A 65 -7.51 -10.62 -5.27
N GLN A 66 -7.93 -11.86 -5.01
CA GLN A 66 -9.36 -12.14 -4.84
C GLN A 66 -9.93 -11.34 -3.66
N LYS A 67 -11.16 -10.83 -3.82
CA LYS A 67 -11.85 -9.99 -2.81
C LYS A 67 -11.86 -10.59 -1.40
N LYS A 68 -11.97 -11.92 -1.28
CA LYS A 68 -11.96 -12.64 0.01
C LYS A 68 -10.65 -12.47 0.81
N TYR A 69 -9.52 -12.19 0.15
CA TYR A 69 -8.23 -11.98 0.81
C TYR A 69 -7.98 -10.50 1.16
N GLN A 70 -8.72 -9.55 0.59
CA GLN A 70 -8.46 -8.12 0.78
C GLN A 70 -8.63 -7.68 2.24
N ASN A 71 -9.59 -8.26 2.97
CA ASN A 71 -9.75 -7.97 4.40
C ASN A 71 -8.58 -8.52 5.23
N TRP A 72 -8.01 -9.66 4.85
CA TRP A 72 -6.82 -10.20 5.51
C TRP A 72 -5.60 -9.30 5.26
N ILE A 73 -5.41 -8.83 4.03
CA ILE A 73 -4.34 -7.88 3.70
C ILE A 73 -4.50 -6.57 4.47
N PHE A 74 -5.73 -6.08 4.65
CA PHE A 74 -5.98 -4.91 5.48
C PHE A 74 -5.40 -5.07 6.89
N PHE A 75 -5.69 -6.19 7.57
CA PHE A 75 -5.15 -6.44 8.91
C PHE A 75 -3.62 -6.63 8.91
N ILE A 76 -3.07 -7.27 7.88
CA ILE A 76 -1.61 -7.41 7.74
C ILE A 76 -0.95 -6.04 7.60
N PHE A 77 -1.52 -5.16 6.78
CA PHE A 77 -0.98 -3.81 6.59
C PHE A 77 -1.21 -2.90 7.79
N LEU A 78 -2.27 -3.11 8.56
CA LEU A 78 -2.46 -2.45 9.84
C LEU A 78 -1.34 -2.81 10.82
N ILE A 79 -1.02 -4.10 10.95
CA ILE A 79 0.08 -4.57 11.79
C ILE A 79 1.42 -4.03 11.25
N PHE A 80 1.63 -4.06 9.93
CA PHE A 80 2.82 -3.52 9.29
C PHE A 80 3.03 -2.02 9.60
N GLY A 81 1.98 -1.21 9.55
CA GLY A 81 2.05 0.21 9.91
C GLY A 81 2.36 0.46 11.39
N VAL A 82 1.98 -0.43 12.30
CA VAL A 82 2.44 -0.35 13.70
C VAL A 82 3.91 -0.75 13.81
N LEU A 83 4.32 -1.81 13.11
CA LEU A 83 5.69 -2.30 13.17
C LEU A 83 6.70 -1.30 12.59
N ILE A 84 6.36 -0.56 11.54
CA ILE A 84 7.29 0.41 10.94
C ILE A 84 7.58 1.59 11.87
N GLU A 85 6.57 2.08 12.59
CA GLU A 85 6.71 3.11 13.64
C GLU A 85 7.60 2.60 14.79
N LEU A 86 7.39 1.36 15.23
CA LEU A 86 8.23 0.74 16.25
C LEU A 86 9.68 0.59 15.79
N VAL A 87 9.92 0.28 14.51
CA VAL A 87 11.26 0.23 13.94
C VAL A 87 11.88 1.62 13.87
N GLN A 88 11.12 2.66 13.53
CA GLN A 88 11.60 4.05 13.49
C GLN A 88 12.09 4.55 14.86
N LEU A 89 11.52 4.06 15.98
CA LEU A 89 12.03 4.36 17.33
C LEU A 89 13.51 3.96 17.52
N ALA A 90 14.00 2.98 16.78
CA ALA A 90 15.38 2.52 16.85
C ALA A 90 16.32 3.26 15.89
N ILE A 91 15.80 4.18 15.05
CA ILE A 91 16.56 4.87 14.01
C ILE A 91 16.86 6.30 14.46
N PRO A 92 18.14 6.68 14.63
CA PRO A 92 18.51 8.05 14.94
C PRO A 92 17.99 9.03 13.87
N GLY A 93 17.34 10.11 14.31
CA GLY A 93 16.73 11.09 13.40
C GLY A 93 15.31 10.75 12.94
N ARG A 94 14.76 9.58 13.31
CA ARG A 94 13.32 9.30 13.18
C ARG A 94 12.65 9.29 14.55
N THR A 95 11.38 9.67 14.56
CA THR A 95 10.52 9.60 15.75
C THR A 95 9.26 8.87 15.36
N ALA A 96 8.81 7.92 16.18
CA ALA A 96 7.47 7.37 16.01
C ALA A 96 6.44 8.40 16.44
N SER A 97 5.36 8.52 15.67
CA SER A 97 4.34 9.54 15.89
C SER A 97 2.96 8.90 15.92
N LEU A 98 2.16 9.28 16.93
CA LEU A 98 0.76 8.89 16.94
C LEU A 98 0.01 9.46 15.71
N VAL A 99 0.45 10.61 15.20
CA VAL A 99 -0.13 11.22 14.00
C VAL A 99 0.13 10.32 12.78
N ASP A 100 1.34 9.78 12.66
CA ASP A 100 1.70 8.91 11.53
C ASP A 100 0.99 7.55 11.63
N MET A 101 0.83 7.00 12.84
CA MET A 101 -0.03 5.83 13.06
C MET A 101 -1.48 6.04 12.59
N LEU A 102 -2.06 7.21 12.89
CA LEU A 102 -3.42 7.57 12.46
C LEU A 102 -3.48 7.81 10.94
N ALA A 103 -2.45 8.43 10.37
CA ALA A 103 -2.30 8.64 8.94
C ALA A 103 -2.21 7.31 8.19
N ASN A 104 -1.44 6.35 8.69
CA ASN A 104 -1.35 4.98 8.15
C ASN A 104 -2.72 4.30 8.11
N LEU A 105 -3.47 4.39 9.23
CA LEU A 105 -4.82 3.84 9.31
C LEU A 105 -5.79 4.54 8.34
N ALA A 106 -5.70 5.86 8.21
CA ALA A 106 -6.52 6.63 7.29
C ALA A 106 -6.23 6.24 5.82
N GLY A 107 -4.97 6.18 5.43
CA GLY A 107 -4.54 5.74 4.10
C GLY A 107 -5.00 4.32 3.78
N LEU A 108 -4.79 3.39 4.72
CA LEU A 108 -5.24 2.00 4.61
C LEU A 108 -6.76 1.91 4.42
N THR A 109 -7.53 2.67 5.19
CA THR A 109 -8.99 2.74 5.10
C THR A 109 -9.45 3.32 3.76
N LEU A 110 -8.81 4.39 3.30
CA LEU A 110 -9.11 5.00 2.00
C LEU A 110 -8.80 4.05 0.83
N GLY A 111 -7.66 3.37 0.84
CA GLY A 111 -7.32 2.37 -0.18
C GLY A 111 -8.29 1.19 -0.19
N TRP A 112 -8.69 0.72 1.00
CA TRP A 112 -9.69 -0.34 1.14
C TRP A 112 -11.09 0.06 0.67
N TYR A 113 -11.49 1.32 0.89
CA TYR A 113 -12.73 1.87 0.37
C TYR A 113 -12.67 2.09 -1.16
N PHE A 114 -11.54 2.56 -1.67
CA PHE A 114 -11.30 2.71 -3.11
C PHE A 114 -11.54 1.39 -3.86
N LEU A 115 -11.07 0.27 -3.31
CA LEU A 115 -11.27 -1.07 -3.88
C LEU A 115 -12.73 -1.56 -3.89
N ARG A 116 -13.61 -0.93 -3.08
CA ARG A 116 -15.06 -1.20 -3.05
C ARG A 116 -15.86 -0.26 -3.94
N SER A 117 -15.23 0.81 -4.39
CA SER A 117 -15.84 1.74 -5.34
C SER A 117 -15.89 1.14 -6.74
N LYS A 118 -16.58 1.83 -7.66
CA LYS A 118 -16.57 1.50 -9.10
C LYS A 118 -15.17 1.51 -9.75
N TYR A 119 -14.18 2.07 -9.06
CA TYR A 119 -12.79 2.14 -9.51
C TYR A 119 -11.92 0.99 -8.95
N GLY A 120 -12.49 0.10 -8.13
CA GLY A 120 -11.73 -0.98 -7.50
C GLY A 120 -11.18 -2.04 -8.46
N ASP A 121 -11.72 -2.12 -9.67
CA ASP A 121 -11.24 -2.98 -10.75
C ASP A 121 -10.20 -2.30 -11.65
N TRP A 122 -9.40 -1.39 -11.06
CA TRP A 122 -8.43 -0.58 -11.80
C TRP A 122 -7.41 -1.41 -12.60
N CYS A 123 -6.94 -2.56 -12.08
CA CYS A 123 -6.03 -3.43 -12.83
C CYS A 123 -6.66 -3.91 -14.15
N GLN A 124 -7.92 -4.35 -14.08
CA GLN A 124 -8.67 -4.82 -15.24
C GLN A 124 -8.93 -3.67 -16.22
N TRP A 125 -9.27 -2.49 -15.68
CA TRP A 125 -9.46 -1.29 -16.48
C TRP A 125 -8.19 -0.93 -17.28
N ILE A 126 -7.01 -1.02 -16.67
CA ILE A 126 -5.74 -0.77 -17.37
C ILE A 126 -5.49 -1.85 -18.44
N GLU A 127 -5.61 -3.14 -18.09
CA GLU A 127 -5.39 -4.23 -19.07
C GLU A 127 -6.32 -4.08 -20.28
N ASN A 128 -7.59 -3.73 -20.06
CA ASN A 128 -8.55 -3.50 -21.13
C ASN A 128 -8.16 -2.28 -21.99
N ARG A 129 -7.69 -1.19 -21.39
CA ARG A 129 -7.26 0.02 -22.12
C ARG A 129 -6.01 -0.20 -22.97
N LEU A 130 -5.16 -1.13 -22.56
CA LEU A 130 -3.95 -1.51 -23.28
C LEU A 130 -4.15 -2.66 -24.27
N ASN A 131 -5.40 -3.13 -24.47
CA ASN A 131 -5.73 -4.29 -25.32
C ASN A 131 -4.95 -5.56 -24.94
N LEU A 132 -4.77 -5.78 -23.64
CA LEU A 132 -4.00 -6.89 -23.08
C LEU A 132 -4.84 -8.14 -22.76
N GLN A 133 -6.07 -8.25 -23.29
CA GLN A 133 -6.95 -9.40 -23.07
C GLN A 133 -6.38 -10.69 -23.66
#